data_AF-A0A7R9PSC8-F1
#
_entry.id   AF-A0A7R9PSC8-F1
#
_cell.length_a   1.000
_cell.length_b   1.000
_cell.length_c   1.000
_cell.angle_alpha   90.00
_cell.angle_beta   90.00
_cell.angle_gamma   90.00
#
_symmetry.space_group_name_H-M   'P 1'
#
loop_
_entity.id
_entity.type
_entity.pdbx_description
1 polymer ?
#
loop_
_entity_poly.entity_id
_entity_poly.type
_entity_poly.pdbx_seq_one_letter_code
_entity_poly.pdbx_strand_id
1 'polypeptide(L)' 'MVTMGQLTATLDPLGLTIPIVPELDDLTVGGLVMGTGIESSSHKYGLFQHICTSYELVLADGSSVSCSKV' A
#
# COMPACT_ATOMS: atom_id res chain seq x y z
N MET A 1 -4.02 12.04 -3.55
CA MET A 1 -2.87 11.11 -3.49
C MET A 1 -2.48 10.98 -2.02
N VAL A 2 -2.28 9.75 -1.53
CA VAL A 2 -1.92 9.49 -0.12
C VAL A 2 -0.47 9.03 -0.06
N THR A 3 0.33 9.67 0.79
CA THR A 3 1.72 9.31 1.05
C THR A 3 1.85 8.39 2.26
N MET A 4 3.00 7.72 2.40
CA MET A 4 3.29 6.87 3.56
C MET A 4 3.37 7.66 4.85
N GLY A 5 3.93 8.88 4.82
CA GLY A 5 3.94 9.75 5.99
C GLY A 5 2.53 10.12 6.44
N GLN A 6 1.62 10.41 5.51
CA GLN A 6 0.21 10.67 5.83
C GLN A 6 -0.49 9.44 6.42
N LEU A 7 -0.23 8.26 5.84
CA LEU A 7 -0.82 7.01 6.32
C LEU A 7 -0.36 6.68 7.75
N THR A 8 0.94 6.72 8.00
CA THR A 8 1.52 6.43 9.32
C THR A 8 1.07 7.45 10.36
N ALA A 9 1.11 8.75 10.04
CA ALA A 9 0.64 9.80 10.96
C ALA A 9 -0.86 9.68 11.31
N THR A 10 -1.66 9.07 10.44
CA THR A 10 -3.09 8.81 10.70
C THR A 10 -3.29 7.58 11.59
N LEU A 11 -2.47 6.54 11.42
CA LEU A 11 -2.58 5.28 12.15
C LEU A 11 -1.96 5.33 13.56
N ASP A 12 -0.89 6.11 13.74
CA ASP A 12 -0.12 6.18 14.99
C ASP A 12 -0.98 6.63 16.20
N PRO A 13 -1.84 7.66 16.12
CA PRO A 13 -2.74 8.03 17.22
C PRO A 13 -3.78 6.96 17.57
N LEU A 14 -4.03 6.01 16.67
CA LEU A 14 -4.94 4.89 16.88
C LEU A 14 -4.23 3.65 17.48
N GLY A 15 -2.91 3.71 17.66
CA GLY A 15 -2.09 2.57 18.07
C GLY A 15 -2.02 1.47 17.01
N LEU A 16 -2.18 1.82 15.73
CA LEU A 16 -2.19 0.89 14.61
C LEU A 16 -0.97 1.06 13.72
N THR A 17 -0.60 0.00 13.01
CA THR A 17 0.41 0.05 11.94
C THR A 17 0.10 -0.99 10.87
N ILE A 18 0.73 -0.86 9.71
CA ILE A 18 0.65 -1.85 8.63
C ILE A 18 1.86 -2.80 8.67
N PRO A 19 1.75 -4.04 8.13
CA PRO A 19 2.83 -5.02 8.24
C PRO A 19 4.13 -4.63 7.49
N ILE A 20 4.04 -3.76 6.49
CA ILE A 20 5.15 -3.29 5.65
C ILE A 20 5.10 -1.76 5.63
N VAL A 21 6.05 -1.12 6.29
CA VAL A 21 6.17 0.35 6.37
C VAL A 21 7.44 0.79 5.63
N PRO A 22 7.32 1.54 4.54
CA PRO A 22 8.47 2.11 3.83
C PRO A 22 9.20 3.19 4.60
N GLU A 23 10.52 3.28 4.38
CA GLU A 23 11.40 4.26 5.03
C GLU A 23 11.10 5.71 4.63
N LEU A 24 10.67 5.93 3.38
CA LEU A 24 10.50 7.26 2.80
C LEU A 24 9.05 7.71 2.84
N ASP A 25 8.78 8.78 3.60
CA ASP A 25 7.43 9.32 3.83
C ASP A 25 6.73 9.84 2.57
N ASP A 26 7.50 10.34 1.59
CA ASP A 26 6.98 10.92 0.35
C ASP A 26 6.54 9.86 -0.68
N LEU A 27 6.82 8.57 -0.43
CA LEU A 27 6.32 7.49 -1.27
C LEU A 27 4.80 7.41 -1.18
N THR A 28 4.16 7.10 -2.31
CA THR A 28 2.71 7.03 -2.40
C THR A 28 2.25 5.59 -2.34
N VAL A 29 1.07 5.35 -1.73
CA VAL A 29 0.49 4.01 -1.64
C VAL A 29 0.36 3.35 -3.01
N GLY A 30 -0.14 4.09 -4.01
CA GLY A 30 -0.26 3.58 -5.38
C GLY A 30 1.09 3.28 -6.04
N GLY A 31 2.11 4.12 -5.79
CA GLY A 31 3.47 3.88 -6.29
C GLY A 31 4.09 2.61 -5.73
N LEU A 32 3.86 2.31 -4.44
CA LEU A 32 4.36 1.10 -3.81
C LEU A 32 3.67 -0.17 -4.33
N VAL A 33 2.35 -0.11 -4.53
CA VAL A 33 1.58 -1.23 -5.12
C VAL A 33 2.09 -1.56 -6.52
N MET A 34 2.33 -0.54 -7.37
CA MET A 34 2.80 -0.74 -8.74
C MET A 34 4.32 -0.98 -8.83
N GLY A 35 5.07 -0.54 -7.83
CA GLY A 35 6.53 -0.56 -7.76
C GLY A 35 7.09 -1.63 -6.82
N THR A 36 6.31 -2.66 -6.48
CA THR A 36 6.68 -3.76 -5.58
C THR A 36 6.79 -3.38 -4.09
N GLY A 37 7.46 -2.27 -3.75
CA GLY A 37 7.54 -1.78 -2.36
C GLY A 37 8.14 -2.79 -1.38
N ILE A 38 9.41 -3.15 -1.57
CA ILE A 38 10.16 -4.07 -0.69
C ILE A 38 10.69 -3.32 0.52
N GLU A 39 10.49 -3.90 1.70
CA GLU A 39 11.03 -3.38 2.96
C GLU A 39 11.57 -4.50 3.86
N SER A 40 12.16 -4.11 5.00
CA SER A 40 12.78 -5.05 5.94
C SER A 40 11.85 -6.19 6.37
N SER A 41 10.54 -5.94 6.52
CA SER A 41 9.55 -6.96 6.91
C SER A 41 9.00 -7.80 5.75
N SER A 42 9.43 -7.53 4.51
CA SER A 42 8.94 -8.23 3.32
C SER A 42 9.28 -9.72 3.29
N HIS A 43 10.36 -10.14 3.95
CA HIS A 43 10.68 -11.56 4.10
C HIS A 43 9.60 -12.34 4.89
N LYS A 44 8.79 -11.65 5.71
CA LYS A 44 7.72 -12.24 6.51
C LYS A 44 6.34 -12.05 5.89
N TYR A 45 6.07 -10.88 5.31
CA TYR A 45 4.73 -10.51 4.82
C TYR A 45 4.63 -10.43 3.30
N GLY A 46 5.72 -10.63 2.56
CA GLY A 46 5.78 -10.48 1.12
C GLY A 46 6.01 -9.02 0.68
N LEU A 47 5.52 -8.67 -0.49
CA LEU A 47 5.67 -7.34 -1.09
C LEU A 47 4.51 -6.43 -0.64
N PHE A 48 4.59 -5.13 -0.87
CA PHE A 48 3.54 -4.20 -0.42
C PHE A 48 2.15 -4.59 -0.94
N GLN A 49 2.05 -5.06 -2.19
CA GLN A 49 0.77 -5.53 -2.74
C GLN A 49 0.22 -6.79 -2.05
N HIS A 50 1.05 -7.58 -1.36
CA HIS A 50 0.60 -8.79 -0.67
C HIS A 50 -0.13 -8.49 0.65
N ILE A 51 0.05 -7.30 1.22
CA ILE A 51 -0.64 -6.88 2.45
C ILE A 51 -1.93 -6.09 2.18
N CYS A 52 -2.26 -5.82 0.92
CA CYS A 52 -3.50 -5.16 0.53
C CYS A 52 -4.65 -6.17 0.42
N THR A 53 -5.84 -5.78 0.87
CA THR A 53 -7.03 -6.65 0.84
C THR A 53 -7.80 -6.57 -0.48
N SER A 54 -7.85 -5.38 -1.07
CA SER A 54 -8.57 -5.08 -2.31
C SER A 54 -8.04 -3.80 -2.96
N TYR A 55 -8.40 -3.58 -4.22
CA TYR A 55 -8.05 -2.39 -4.98
C TYR A 55 -9.27 -1.88 -5.75
N GLU A 56 -9.34 -0.56 -5.89
CA GLU A 56 -10.13 0.10 -6.92
C GLU A 56 -9.16 0.62 -7.99
N LEU A 57 -9.31 0.12 -9.22
CA LEU A 57 -8.37 0.39 -10.32
C LEU A 57 -9.12 0.92 -11.53
N VAL A 58 -8.54 1.92 -12.19
CA VAL A 58 -8.96 2.36 -13.52
C VAL A 58 -8.13 1.61 -14.55
N LEU A 59 -8.79 0.86 -15.42
CA LEU A 59 -8.15 0.09 -16.50
C LEU A 59 -7.86 0.97 -17.72
N ALA A 60 -7.09 0.45 -18.67
CA ALA A 60 -6.66 1.19 -19.86
C ALA A 60 -7.82 1.62 -20.79
N ASP A 61 -8.96 0.93 -20.72
CA ASP A 61 -10.19 1.28 -21.43
C ASP A 61 -11.03 2.35 -20.71
N GLY A 62 -10.56 2.86 -19.57
CA GLY A 62 -11.25 3.85 -18.75
C GLY A 62 -12.30 3.26 -17.80
N SER A 63 -12.49 1.95 -17.77
CA SER A 63 -13.40 1.30 -16.81
C SER A 63 -12.81 1.32 -15.39
N SER A 64 -13.68 1.49 -14.38
CA SER A 64 -13.34 1.29 -12.97
C SER A 64 -13.72 -0.11 -12.54
N VAL A 65 -12.79 -0.82 -11.90
CA VAL A 65 -13.00 -2.16 -11.34
C VAL A 65 -12.61 -2.19 -9.87
N SER A 66 -13.40 -2.91 -9.08
CA SER A 66 -13.03 -3.30 -7.72
C SER A 66 -12.60 -4.77 -7.74
N CYS A 67 -11.41 -5.07 -7.23
CA CYS A 67 -10.85 -6.41 -7.24
C CYS A 67 -10.20 -6.79 -5.90
N SER A 68 -10.20 -8.07 -5.61
CA SER A 68 -9.54 -8.67 -4.45
C SER A 68 -8.94 -10.02 -4.83
N LYS A 69 -8.13 -10.60 -3.95
CA LYS A 69 -7.66 -11.97 -4.11
C LYS A 69 -8.87 -12.93 -4.11
N VAL A 70 -8.82 -13.96 -4.97
CA VAL A 70 -9.77 -15.07 -5.03
C VAL A 70 -9.50 -16.12 -3.95
#